data_AF-A0A1C6HMM9-F1
#
_entry.id   AF-A0A1C6HMM9-F1
#
_cell.length_a   1.000
_cell.length_b   1.000
_cell.length_c   1.000
_cell.angle_alpha   90.00
_cell.angle_beta   90.00
_cell.angle_gamma   90.00
#
_symmetry.space_group_name_H-M   'P 1'
#
loop_
_entity.id
_entity.type
_entity.pdbx_description
1 polymer ?
#
loop_
_entity_poly.entity_id
_entity_poly.type
_entity_poly.pdbx_seq_one_letter_code
_entity_poly.pdbx_strand_id
1 'polypeptide(L)'
;MSVTVFRLCPVGGYDIPALEIWLEKMAGKGLVFDCTAGPLTLFARQEPALLRFHLEPAHSKTDQEDPELTDLFRAAGWSYLGIFRKNFFVFATADRAAQAHTDPDVLDYAIRRFFKQKLLGGIGLAIVNFLLYKFLYPFSNAFSLSDLRYFWAEALADGPLPWLLALLGLLLVDLAYLLGLFTLWRLHRRSQKGLPLSPAPGRRLGGVLTSLSILPLALVTVEIVFVFFTHGYFPYDLADSNFVTMTEIEGPEFRPTGDIMFNMDYISHGDTPLTPEEWYYRQWESNRVFGSGGSLADIPHLEINITRYLLPAVAERRVWEWRAWGGHENYRALEPAHGLEEIWYYQSERNPDFYYLVLRKGGLVMRVEYEGSKDLTQFLPRFAEMLEAL
;
A
#
# COMPACT_ATOMS: atom_id res chain seq x y z
N MET A 1 15.34 9.11 -36.62
CA MET A 1 14.64 8.98 -35.33
C MET A 1 15.67 8.50 -34.32
N SER A 2 16.09 9.35 -33.38
CA SER A 2 16.98 8.90 -32.29
C SER A 2 16.21 7.91 -31.43
N VAL A 3 16.78 6.73 -31.19
CA VAL A 3 16.17 5.74 -30.31
C VAL A 3 16.40 6.19 -28.87
N THR A 4 15.32 6.52 -28.16
CA THR A 4 15.36 6.88 -26.73
C THR A 4 15.49 5.61 -25.89
N VAL A 5 16.44 5.61 -24.95
CA VAL A 5 16.69 4.48 -24.04
C VAL A 5 16.41 4.91 -22.60
N PHE A 6 15.64 4.10 -21.88
CA PHE A 6 15.30 4.34 -20.47
C PHE A 6 16.26 3.59 -19.53
N ARG A 7 16.73 4.27 -18.48
CA ARG A 7 17.49 3.65 -17.38
C ARG A 7 17.03 4.18 -16.04
N LEU A 8 16.98 3.29 -15.04
CA LEU A 8 16.92 3.69 -13.64
C LEU A 8 18.30 4.12 -13.17
N CYS A 9 18.36 5.29 -12.52
CA CYS A 9 19.62 5.77 -11.94
C CYS A 9 20.01 4.88 -10.75
N PRO A 10 21.18 4.21 -10.79
CA PRO A 10 21.58 3.26 -9.77
C PRO A 10 22.21 3.94 -8.54
N VAL A 11 22.33 5.26 -8.53
CA VAL A 11 22.98 6.03 -7.47
C VAL A 11 22.01 7.00 -6.79
N GLY A 12 22.34 7.41 -5.57
CA GLY A 12 21.54 8.38 -4.83
C GLY A 12 21.40 9.70 -5.59
N GLY A 13 20.18 10.26 -5.62
CA GLY A 13 19.87 11.47 -6.41
C GLY A 13 20.58 12.76 -5.97
N TYR A 14 21.32 12.72 -4.87
CA TYR A 14 22.09 13.84 -4.35
C TYR A 14 23.61 13.58 -4.26
N ASP A 15 24.08 12.41 -4.70
CA ASP A 15 25.52 12.13 -4.84
C ASP A 15 26.01 12.67 -6.19
N ILE A 16 26.25 13.99 -6.24
CA ILE A 16 26.61 14.72 -7.48
C ILE A 16 27.78 14.03 -8.21
N PRO A 17 28.93 13.75 -7.57
CA PRO A 17 30.03 13.08 -8.26
C PRO A 17 29.69 11.66 -8.76
N ALA A 18 28.84 10.92 -8.03
CA ALA A 18 28.41 9.60 -8.50
C ALA A 18 27.48 9.68 -9.71
N LEU A 19 26.63 10.71 -9.77
CA LEU A 19 25.75 10.97 -10.91
C LEU A 19 26.57 11.36 -12.14
N GLU A 20 27.55 12.26 -12.01
CA GLU A 20 28.46 12.65 -13.10
C GLU A 20 29.17 11.42 -13.68
N ILE A 21 29.83 10.63 -12.83
CA ILE A 21 30.52 9.39 -13.25
C ILE A 21 29.56 8.40 -13.92
N TRP A 22 28.31 8.35 -13.47
CA TRP A 22 27.32 7.47 -14.07
C TRP A 22 26.90 7.95 -15.46
N LEU A 23 26.68 9.25 -15.65
CA LEU A 23 26.40 9.86 -16.96
C LEU A 23 27.57 9.70 -17.93
N GLU A 24 28.80 9.91 -17.47
CA GLU A 24 30.02 9.68 -18.26
C GLU A 24 30.11 8.21 -18.75
N LYS A 25 29.79 7.26 -17.88
CA LYS A 25 29.74 5.82 -18.23
C LYS A 25 28.63 5.49 -19.23
N MET A 26 27.54 6.24 -19.25
CA MET A 26 26.47 6.07 -20.24
C MET A 26 26.86 6.69 -21.58
N ALA A 27 27.46 7.88 -21.59
CA ALA A 27 27.97 8.51 -22.80
C ALA A 27 29.03 7.65 -23.49
N GLY A 28 29.93 7.02 -22.72
CA GLY A 28 30.92 6.06 -23.24
C GLY A 28 30.31 4.78 -23.85
N LYS A 29 29.00 4.55 -23.67
CA LYS A 29 28.23 3.47 -24.32
C LYS A 29 27.35 3.97 -25.47
N GLY A 30 27.49 5.24 -25.86
CA GLY A 30 26.66 5.89 -26.87
C GLY A 30 25.28 6.30 -26.34
N LEU A 31 25.14 6.54 -25.03
CA LEU A 31 23.90 7.00 -24.41
C LEU A 31 24.14 8.38 -23.79
N VAL A 32 23.79 9.43 -24.52
CA VAL A 32 23.93 10.82 -24.06
C VAL A 32 22.65 11.23 -23.33
N PHE A 33 22.80 11.93 -22.21
CA PHE A 33 21.66 12.42 -21.42
C PHE A 33 20.73 13.31 -22.26
N ASP A 34 19.43 13.12 -22.08
CA ASP A 34 18.38 13.91 -22.73
C ASP A 34 17.50 14.59 -21.68
N CYS A 35 16.75 13.81 -20.89
CA CYS A 35 15.92 14.35 -19.82
C CYS A 35 15.64 13.30 -18.72
N THR A 36 14.83 13.69 -17.73
CA THR A 36 14.36 12.79 -16.67
C THR A 36 12.84 12.78 -16.55
N ALA A 37 12.24 11.61 -16.40
CA ALA A 37 10.81 11.42 -16.13
C ALA A 37 10.64 10.60 -14.83
N GLY A 38 10.28 11.29 -13.74
CA GLY A 38 10.21 10.65 -12.42
C GLY A 38 11.55 10.02 -12.00
N PRO A 39 11.60 8.73 -11.61
CA PRO A 39 12.85 8.06 -11.27
C PRO A 39 13.70 7.69 -12.50
N LEU A 40 13.12 7.72 -13.71
CA LEU A 40 13.76 7.30 -14.96
C LEU A 40 14.61 8.43 -15.55
N THR A 41 15.75 8.03 -16.12
CA THR A 41 16.62 8.90 -16.92
C THR A 41 16.57 8.43 -18.36
N LEU A 42 16.31 9.38 -19.26
CA LEU A 42 16.17 9.15 -20.69
C LEU A 42 17.49 9.54 -21.36
N PHE A 43 17.91 8.70 -22.30
CA PHE A 43 19.12 8.89 -23.07
C PHE A 43 18.82 8.85 -24.56
N ALA A 44 19.42 9.77 -25.30
CA ALA A 44 19.48 9.71 -26.75
C ALA A 44 20.62 8.77 -27.17
N ARG A 45 20.32 7.81 -28.06
CA ARG A 45 21.35 6.94 -28.62
C ARG A 45 22.18 7.71 -29.65
N GLN A 46 23.48 7.79 -29.40
CA GLN A 46 24.48 8.47 -30.22
C GLN A 46 25.74 7.61 -30.33
N GLU A 47 26.76 8.11 -31.03
CA GLU A 47 28.06 7.45 -31.05
C GLU A 47 28.71 7.47 -29.64
N PRO A 48 29.40 6.40 -29.23
CA PRO A 48 30.13 6.38 -27.97
C PRO A 48 31.13 7.54 -27.87
N ALA A 49 30.92 8.40 -26.88
CA ALA A 49 31.73 9.59 -26.66
C ALA A 49 32.25 9.63 -25.22
N LEU A 50 33.53 9.97 -25.08
CA LEU A 50 34.18 10.12 -23.78
C LEU A 50 34.01 11.55 -23.30
N LEU A 51 32.79 11.86 -22.88
CA LEU A 51 32.40 13.18 -22.36
C LEU A 51 32.65 13.26 -20.85
N ARG A 52 32.99 14.44 -20.37
CA ARG A 52 32.97 14.81 -18.96
C ARG A 52 31.65 15.50 -18.64
N PHE A 53 31.02 15.15 -17.52
CA PHE A 53 29.75 15.73 -17.10
C PHE A 53 29.93 16.61 -15.87
N HIS A 54 29.15 17.68 -15.80
CA HIS A 54 29.01 18.54 -14.62
C HIS A 54 27.53 18.76 -14.31
N LEU A 55 27.18 18.58 -13.04
CA LEU A 55 25.81 18.77 -12.53
C LEU A 55 25.76 20.00 -11.62
N GLU A 56 25.27 21.11 -12.15
CA GLU A 56 25.17 22.37 -11.41
C GLU A 56 23.87 22.44 -10.59
N PRO A 57 23.92 22.61 -9.25
CA PRO A 57 22.72 22.70 -8.44
C PRO A 57 21.84 23.92 -8.77
N ALA A 58 20.58 23.68 -9.13
CA ALA A 58 19.64 24.75 -9.46
C ALA A 58 19.27 25.59 -8.22
N HIS A 59 18.92 26.87 -8.45
CA HIS A 59 18.44 27.80 -7.42
C HIS A 59 17.11 27.35 -6.79
N SER A 60 16.18 26.93 -7.64
CA SER A 60 14.86 26.44 -7.28
C SER A 60 14.57 25.18 -8.10
N LYS A 61 13.50 24.46 -7.75
CA LYS A 61 12.99 23.41 -8.64
C LYS A 61 12.53 24.10 -9.93
N THR A 62 13.14 23.77 -11.05
CA THR A 62 12.88 24.41 -12.35
C THR A 62 12.67 23.38 -13.44
N ASP A 63 11.81 23.73 -14.39
CA ASP A 63 11.63 23.05 -15.68
C ASP A 63 12.14 23.91 -16.84
N GLN A 64 12.71 25.08 -16.54
CA GLN A 64 13.23 26.04 -17.51
C GLN A 64 14.75 26.12 -17.43
N GLU A 65 15.38 26.26 -18.59
CA GLU A 65 16.80 26.60 -18.74
C GLU A 65 17.09 27.95 -18.09
N ASP A 66 18.30 28.11 -17.57
CA ASP A 66 18.84 29.39 -17.12
C ASP A 66 19.78 29.91 -18.22
N PRO A 67 19.37 30.92 -19.01
CA PRO A 67 20.17 31.39 -20.15
C PRO A 67 21.50 31.99 -19.72
N GLU A 68 21.54 32.70 -18.59
CA GLU A 68 22.76 33.34 -18.09
C GLU A 68 23.79 32.29 -17.66
N LEU A 69 23.35 31.30 -16.90
CA LEU A 69 24.20 30.18 -16.49
C LEU A 69 24.66 29.37 -17.70
N THR A 70 23.77 29.14 -18.65
CA THR A 70 24.10 28.36 -19.86
C THR A 70 25.10 29.08 -20.74
N ASP A 71 24.97 30.40 -20.93
CA ASP A 71 25.91 31.20 -21.69
C ASP A 71 27.29 31.26 -21.01
N LEU A 72 27.33 31.33 -19.66
CA LEU A 72 28.57 31.26 -18.89
C LEU A 72 29.31 29.94 -19.13
N PHE A 73 28.61 28.81 -19.01
CA PHE A 73 29.19 27.48 -19.23
C PHE A 73 29.57 27.25 -20.70
N ARG A 74 28.77 27.77 -21.64
CA ARG A 74 29.07 27.72 -23.08
C ARG A 74 30.34 28.49 -23.42
N ALA A 75 30.53 29.67 -22.83
CA ALA A 75 31.76 30.45 -22.97
C ALA A 75 32.99 29.70 -22.41
N ALA A 76 32.79 28.85 -21.40
CA ALA A 76 33.80 27.97 -20.83
C ALA A 76 33.97 26.62 -21.56
N GLY A 77 33.32 26.43 -22.73
CA GLY A 77 33.47 25.22 -23.55
C GLY A 77 32.58 24.03 -23.15
N TRP A 78 31.52 24.28 -22.38
CA TRP A 78 30.54 23.26 -22.01
C TRP A 78 29.26 23.36 -22.85
N SER A 79 28.69 22.21 -23.17
CA SER A 79 27.40 22.10 -23.85
C SER A 79 26.30 21.77 -22.84
N TYR A 80 25.22 22.55 -22.85
CA TYR A 80 24.04 22.27 -22.05
C TYR A 80 23.24 21.12 -22.65
N LEU A 81 22.81 20.17 -21.81
CA LEU A 81 22.05 18.99 -22.23
C LEU A 81 20.63 18.94 -21.66
N GLY A 82 20.33 19.70 -20.60
CA GLY A 82 18.99 19.71 -20.01
C GLY A 82 19.01 19.74 -18.48
N ILE A 83 17.90 19.28 -17.89
CA ILE A 83 17.65 19.37 -16.45
C ILE A 83 17.50 17.96 -15.86
N PHE A 84 18.30 17.66 -14.83
CA PHE A 84 18.22 16.39 -14.10
C PHE A 84 17.31 16.53 -12.87
N ARG A 85 16.15 15.87 -12.91
CA ARG A 85 15.16 15.77 -11.80
C ARG A 85 14.79 17.11 -11.17
N LYS A 86 14.71 18.17 -12.00
CA LYS A 86 14.43 19.56 -11.60
C LYS A 86 15.40 20.14 -10.56
N ASN A 87 16.55 19.50 -10.35
CA ASN A 87 17.49 19.85 -9.28
C ASN A 87 18.85 20.29 -9.82
N PHE A 88 19.21 19.87 -11.02
CA PHE A 88 20.52 20.16 -11.58
C PHE A 88 20.42 20.53 -13.06
N PHE A 89 21.22 21.50 -13.48
CA PHE A 89 21.52 21.72 -14.89
C PHE A 89 22.66 20.79 -15.30
N VAL A 90 22.47 20.08 -16.41
CA VAL A 90 23.43 19.09 -16.91
C VAL A 90 24.26 19.71 -18.01
N PHE A 91 25.56 19.78 -17.78
CA PHE A 91 26.55 20.24 -18.75
C PHE A 91 27.49 19.10 -19.12
N ALA A 92 27.94 19.07 -20.38
CA ALA A 92 28.92 18.11 -20.86
C ALA A 92 29.99 18.78 -21.72
N THR A 93 31.21 18.24 -21.68
CA THR A 93 32.31 18.69 -22.55
C THR A 93 33.16 17.51 -23.00
N ALA A 94 33.81 17.65 -24.15
CA ALA A 94 34.79 16.67 -24.64
C ALA A 94 36.17 16.88 -24.02
N ASP A 95 36.44 18.06 -23.45
CA ASP A 95 37.70 18.35 -22.77
C ASP A 95 37.75 17.68 -21.38
N ARG A 96 38.68 16.74 -21.21
CA ARG A 96 38.86 16.04 -19.94
C ARG A 96 39.52 16.88 -18.87
N ALA A 97 40.28 17.91 -19.24
CA ALA A 97 40.95 18.79 -18.30
C ALA A 97 40.01 19.86 -17.73
N ALA A 98 38.92 20.17 -18.43
CA ALA A 98 37.96 21.20 -18.04
C ALA A 98 37.45 21.03 -16.60
N GLN A 99 37.50 22.11 -15.82
CA GLN A 99 36.92 22.19 -14.49
C GLN A 99 35.73 23.15 -14.53
N ALA A 100 34.59 22.72 -14.00
CA ALA A 100 33.37 23.52 -13.98
C ALA A 100 33.45 24.71 -13.01
N HIS A 101 34.09 24.50 -11.86
CA HIS A 101 34.34 25.55 -10.86
C HIS A 101 35.85 25.73 -10.70
N THR A 102 36.33 26.95 -10.95
CA THR A 102 37.72 27.35 -10.68
C THR A 102 37.90 27.91 -9.27
N ASP A 103 36.82 28.42 -8.67
CA ASP A 103 36.80 28.98 -7.31
C ASP A 103 36.11 28.01 -6.33
N PRO A 104 36.85 27.48 -5.33
CA PRO A 104 36.29 26.62 -4.29
C PRO A 104 35.17 27.28 -3.46
N ASP A 105 35.17 28.60 -3.29
CA ASP A 105 34.20 29.31 -2.45
C ASP A 105 32.83 29.38 -3.14
N VAL A 106 32.82 29.55 -4.47
CA VAL A 106 31.60 29.52 -5.29
C VAL A 106 30.95 28.14 -5.23
N LEU A 107 31.76 27.09 -5.34
CA LEU A 107 31.30 25.70 -5.24
C LEU A 107 30.74 25.39 -3.85
N ASP A 108 31.42 25.82 -2.77
CA ASP A 108 30.90 25.63 -1.41
C ASP A 108 29.57 26.35 -1.21
N TYR A 109 29.45 27.59 -1.71
CA TYR A 109 28.21 28.35 -1.65
C TYR A 109 27.06 27.62 -2.36
N ALA A 110 27.28 27.12 -3.57
CA ALA A 110 26.28 26.38 -4.34
C ALA A 110 25.81 25.12 -3.59
N ILE A 111 26.76 24.31 -3.08
CA ILE A 111 26.44 23.08 -2.33
C ILE A 111 25.73 23.41 -1.01
N ARG A 112 26.20 24.42 -0.26
CA ARG A 112 25.60 24.83 1.02
C ARG A 112 24.16 25.29 0.84
N ARG A 113 23.90 26.11 -0.19
CA ARG A 113 22.55 26.59 -0.50
C ARG A 113 21.64 25.43 -0.86
N PHE A 114 22.10 24.55 -1.76
CA PHE A 114 21.35 23.37 -2.17
C PHE A 114 21.03 22.46 -0.98
N PHE A 115 22.00 22.22 -0.09
CA PHE A 115 21.80 21.44 1.14
C PHE A 115 20.70 22.03 2.02
N LYS A 116 20.74 23.35 2.31
CA LYS A 116 19.70 24.00 3.13
C LYS A 116 18.31 23.88 2.52
N GLN A 117 18.20 24.05 1.21
CA GLN A 117 16.94 23.91 0.49
C GLN A 117 16.38 22.48 0.60
N LYS A 118 17.24 21.46 0.43
CA LYS A 118 16.82 20.05 0.56
C LYS A 118 16.52 19.68 2.00
N LEU A 119 17.19 20.27 2.98
CA LEU A 119 16.86 20.06 4.38
C LEU A 119 15.43 20.57 4.69
N LEU A 120 15.10 21.79 4.27
CA LEU A 120 13.74 22.34 4.40
C LEU A 120 12.70 21.48 3.67
N GLY A 121 13.00 21.05 2.45
CA GLY A 121 12.15 20.13 1.69
C GLY A 121 11.94 18.77 2.40
N GLY A 122 12.96 18.27 3.10
CA GLY A 122 12.88 17.04 3.88
C GLY A 122 11.96 17.16 5.09
N ILE A 123 11.95 18.31 5.76
CA ILE A 123 11.00 18.60 6.85
C ILE A 123 9.57 18.62 6.29
N GLY A 124 9.36 19.27 5.15
CA GLY A 124 8.06 19.26 4.47
C GLY A 124 7.61 17.84 4.10
N LEU A 125 8.51 17.01 3.56
CA LEU A 125 8.23 15.61 3.24
C LEU A 125 7.84 14.82 4.50
N ALA A 126 8.57 14.98 5.61
CA ALA A 126 8.25 14.32 6.87
C ALA A 126 6.85 14.71 7.39
N ILE A 127 6.48 15.98 7.27
CA ILE A 127 5.13 16.45 7.63
C ILE A 127 4.07 15.82 6.73
N VAL A 128 4.29 15.81 5.41
CA VAL A 128 3.35 15.20 4.45
C VAL A 128 3.21 13.70 4.73
N ASN A 129 4.30 12.97 4.95
CA ASN A 129 4.25 11.54 5.26
C ASN A 129 3.55 11.29 6.60
N PHE A 130 3.75 12.14 7.60
CA PHE A 130 3.00 12.07 8.86
C PHE A 130 1.50 12.31 8.67
N LEU A 131 1.11 13.28 7.82
CA LEU A 131 -0.28 13.55 7.48
C LEU A 131 -0.90 12.41 6.67
N LEU A 132 -0.19 11.88 5.68
CA LEU A 132 -0.60 10.71 4.89
C LEU A 132 -0.78 9.50 5.79
N TYR A 133 0.13 9.26 6.72
CA TYR A 133 -0.01 8.22 7.72
C TYR A 133 -1.30 8.42 8.53
N LYS A 134 -1.52 9.62 9.09
CA LYS A 134 -2.75 9.97 9.83
C LYS A 134 -4.03 9.89 8.99
N PHE A 135 -3.96 10.10 7.68
CA PHE A 135 -5.08 10.05 6.74
C PHE A 135 -5.36 8.63 6.22
N LEU A 136 -4.35 7.77 6.16
CA LEU A 136 -4.49 6.33 5.89
C LEU A 136 -4.87 5.55 7.17
N TYR A 137 -4.59 6.12 8.35
CA TYR A 137 -4.93 5.57 9.67
C TYR A 137 -6.44 5.43 10.00
N PRO A 138 -7.39 6.23 9.48
CA PRO A 138 -8.82 6.02 9.71
C PRO A 138 -9.36 4.73 9.07
N PHE A 139 -8.66 4.18 8.07
CA PHE A 139 -8.94 2.84 7.52
C PHE A 139 -8.48 1.71 8.46
N SER A 140 -7.71 2.01 9.51
CA SER A 140 -7.13 1.01 10.43
C SER A 140 -7.69 1.07 11.85
N ASN A 141 -9.00 1.28 12.03
CA ASN A 141 -9.64 1.38 13.36
C ASN A 141 -9.51 0.13 14.28
N ALA A 142 -8.73 -0.90 13.91
CA ALA A 142 -8.57 -2.15 14.66
C ALA A 142 -7.10 -2.63 14.85
N PHE A 143 -6.09 -1.75 14.80
CA PHE A 143 -4.69 -2.18 15.00
C PHE A 143 -4.20 -2.05 16.45
N SER A 144 -4.69 -2.92 17.34
CA SER A 144 -4.02 -3.14 18.62
C SER A 144 -2.92 -4.21 18.49
N LEU A 145 -1.82 -4.08 19.24
CA LEU A 145 -0.78 -5.12 19.30
C LEU A 145 -1.34 -6.45 19.85
N SER A 146 -2.44 -6.38 20.61
CA SER A 146 -3.21 -7.55 21.04
C SER A 146 -3.90 -8.23 19.88
N ASP A 147 -4.53 -7.48 18.97
CA ASP A 147 -5.23 -8.06 17.82
C ASP A 147 -4.23 -8.74 16.89
N LEU A 148 -3.08 -8.12 16.62
CA LEU A 148 -2.02 -8.79 15.84
C LEU A 148 -1.46 -10.06 16.53
N ARG A 149 -1.53 -10.14 17.86
CA ARG A 149 -1.02 -11.30 18.59
C ARG A 149 -2.04 -12.43 18.66
N TYR A 150 -3.31 -12.10 18.86
CA TYR A 150 -4.36 -13.06 19.17
C TYR A 150 -5.37 -13.26 18.03
N PHE A 151 -5.57 -12.25 17.19
CA PHE A 151 -6.57 -12.15 16.12
C PHE A 151 -5.92 -11.72 14.79
N TRP A 152 -4.83 -12.37 14.37
CA TRP A 152 -4.08 -11.92 13.20
C TRP A 152 -4.72 -12.33 11.87
N ALA A 153 -5.55 -13.37 11.85
CA ALA A 153 -6.32 -13.74 10.67
C ALA A 153 -7.52 -12.80 10.46
N GLU A 154 -8.14 -12.32 11.55
CA GLU A 154 -9.05 -11.16 11.57
C GLU A 154 -8.36 -9.92 11.00
N ALA A 155 -7.23 -9.56 11.61
CA ALA A 155 -6.52 -8.35 11.24
C ALA A 155 -6.07 -8.38 9.78
N LEU A 156 -5.85 -9.56 9.17
CA LEU A 156 -5.55 -9.69 7.75
C LEU A 156 -6.79 -9.47 6.86
N ALA A 157 -7.97 -9.94 7.30
CA ALA A 157 -9.24 -9.72 6.61
C ALA A 157 -9.60 -8.23 6.54
N ASP A 158 -9.35 -7.50 7.63
CA ASP A 158 -9.59 -6.05 7.72
C ASP A 158 -8.69 -5.19 6.78
N GLY A 159 -7.84 -5.81 5.97
CA GLY A 159 -7.07 -5.16 4.91
C GLY A 159 -5.89 -4.27 5.35
N PRO A 160 -4.94 -4.76 6.16
CA PRO A 160 -3.80 -3.97 6.62
C PRO A 160 -2.65 -3.93 5.62
N LEU A 161 -2.68 -4.84 4.64
CA LEU A 161 -1.61 -5.03 3.67
C LEU A 161 -1.35 -3.76 2.84
N PRO A 162 -2.37 -3.07 2.28
CA PRO A 162 -2.16 -1.77 1.63
C PRO A 162 -1.44 -0.76 2.52
N TRP A 163 -1.82 -0.68 3.81
CA TRP A 163 -1.18 0.23 4.76
C TRP A 163 0.27 -0.17 5.07
N LEU A 164 0.56 -1.46 5.30
CA LEU A 164 1.91 -1.97 5.54
C LEU A 164 2.83 -1.72 4.34
N LEU A 165 2.32 -1.94 3.12
CA LEU A 165 3.05 -1.67 1.89
C LEU A 165 3.30 -0.17 1.70
N ALA A 166 2.31 0.68 2.00
CA ALA A 166 2.49 2.12 1.97
C ALA A 166 3.56 2.58 2.96
N LEU A 167 3.52 2.09 4.19
CA LEU A 167 4.49 2.38 5.24
C LEU A 167 5.91 1.95 4.81
N LEU A 168 6.06 0.73 4.30
CA LEU A 168 7.33 0.22 3.80
C LEU A 168 7.85 1.09 2.64
N GLY A 169 7.01 1.40 1.66
CA GLY A 169 7.35 2.22 0.51
C GLY A 169 7.82 3.62 0.91
N LEU A 170 7.04 4.31 1.75
CA LEU A 170 7.38 5.64 2.26
C LEU A 170 8.68 5.62 3.09
N LEU A 171 8.85 4.64 3.98
CA LEU A 171 10.06 4.49 4.80
C LEU A 171 11.32 4.32 3.92
N LEU A 172 11.23 3.53 2.85
CA LEU A 172 12.34 3.33 1.93
C LEU A 172 12.70 4.62 1.18
N VAL A 173 11.69 5.40 0.74
CA VAL A 173 11.89 6.72 0.11
C VAL A 173 12.55 7.69 1.09
N ASP A 174 12.06 7.76 2.32
CA ASP A 174 12.58 8.64 3.36
C ASP A 174 14.01 8.30 3.74
N LEU A 175 14.32 7.01 3.90
CA LEU A 175 15.68 6.56 4.16
C LEU A 175 16.62 6.90 2.99
N ALA A 176 16.16 6.70 1.75
CA ALA A 176 16.93 7.11 0.56
C ALA A 176 17.17 8.63 0.54
N TYR A 177 16.16 9.43 0.92
CA TYR A 177 16.25 10.88 1.00
C TYR A 177 17.24 11.33 2.08
N LEU A 178 17.17 10.76 3.28
CA LEU A 178 18.07 11.05 4.40
C LEU A 178 19.52 10.69 4.08
N LEU A 179 19.76 9.53 3.44
CA LEU A 179 21.08 9.16 2.95
C LEU A 179 21.60 10.14 1.89
N GLY A 180 20.72 10.63 1.02
CA GLY A 180 21.04 11.69 0.08
C GLY A 180 21.42 13.00 0.78
N LEU A 181 20.67 13.43 1.79
CA LEU A 181 21.00 14.62 2.60
C LEU A 181 22.35 14.46 3.31
N PHE A 182 22.61 13.28 3.88
CA PHE A 182 23.91 12.98 4.50
C PHE A 182 25.05 13.04 3.47
N THR A 183 24.79 12.58 2.25
CA THR A 183 25.76 12.66 1.15
C THR A 183 26.06 14.10 0.76
N LEU A 184 25.04 14.97 0.65
CA LEU A 184 25.23 16.40 0.41
C LEU A 184 25.97 17.09 1.54
N TRP A 185 25.61 16.78 2.79
CA TRP A 185 26.29 17.32 3.96
C TRP A 185 27.78 16.92 3.97
N ARG A 186 28.09 15.67 3.62
CA ARG A 186 29.47 15.21 3.45
C ARG A 186 30.16 15.97 2.32
N LEU A 187 29.48 16.18 1.19
CA LEU A 187 30.01 16.93 0.05
C LEU A 187 30.36 18.37 0.46
N HIS A 188 29.44 19.05 1.14
CA HIS A 188 29.65 20.38 1.71
C HIS A 188 30.86 20.41 2.64
N ARG A 189 30.96 19.47 3.59
CA ARG A 189 32.11 19.38 4.51
C ARG A 189 33.45 19.15 3.81
N ARG A 190 33.46 18.50 2.63
CA ARG A 190 34.68 18.32 1.83
C ARG A 190 35.02 19.58 1.04
N SER A 191 34.00 20.24 0.46
CA SER A 191 34.14 21.53 -0.22
C SER A 191 34.77 22.57 0.72
N GLN A 192 34.24 22.71 1.94
CA GLN A 192 34.80 23.60 2.97
C GLN A 192 36.26 23.31 3.35
N LYS A 193 36.69 22.06 3.22
CA LYS A 193 38.08 21.64 3.52
C LYS A 193 39.00 21.70 2.31
N GLY A 194 38.52 22.17 1.16
CA GLY A 194 39.28 22.16 -0.10
C GLY A 194 39.64 20.75 -0.59
N LEU A 195 38.91 19.72 -0.14
CA LEU A 195 39.17 18.33 -0.53
C LEU A 195 38.46 18.01 -1.86
N PRO A 196 39.03 17.14 -2.71
CA PRO A 196 38.41 16.78 -3.98
C PRO A 196 37.04 16.15 -3.76
N LEU A 197 36.06 16.64 -4.52
CA LEU A 197 34.73 16.04 -4.57
C LEU A 197 34.87 14.61 -5.08
N SER A 198 34.34 13.66 -4.32
CA SER A 198 34.38 12.26 -4.69
C SER A 198 33.12 11.55 -4.21
N PRO A 199 32.69 10.51 -4.94
CA PRO A 199 31.46 9.78 -4.63
C PRO A 199 31.41 9.29 -3.18
N ALA A 200 30.22 9.20 -2.62
CA ALA A 200 30.04 8.63 -1.30
C ALA A 200 30.32 7.11 -1.30
N PRO A 201 30.83 6.55 -0.19
CA PRO A 201 30.82 5.11 0.03
C PRO A 201 29.37 4.64 0.04
N GLY A 202 29.10 3.50 -0.58
CA GLY A 202 27.72 3.01 -0.69
C GLY A 202 26.83 3.87 -1.59
N ARG A 203 27.37 4.64 -2.54
CA ARG A 203 26.63 5.49 -3.51
C ARG A 203 25.41 4.86 -4.18
N ARG A 204 25.35 3.53 -4.24
CA ARG A 204 24.21 2.78 -4.79
C ARG A 204 23.06 2.59 -3.81
N LEU A 205 23.30 2.63 -2.51
CA LEU A 205 22.31 2.31 -1.48
C LEU A 205 21.07 3.19 -1.60
N GLY A 206 21.24 4.51 -1.74
CA GLY A 206 20.11 5.42 -1.95
C GLY A 206 19.30 5.10 -3.20
N GLY A 207 19.97 4.81 -4.33
CA GLY A 207 19.30 4.42 -5.58
C GLY A 207 18.58 3.08 -5.49
N VAL A 208 19.16 2.11 -4.78
CA VAL A 208 18.54 0.80 -4.51
C VAL A 208 17.29 0.96 -3.66
N LEU A 209 17.35 1.71 -2.55
CA LEU A 209 16.20 1.97 -1.69
C LEU A 209 15.06 2.66 -2.45
N THR A 210 15.37 3.69 -3.26
CA THR A 210 14.37 4.31 -4.12
C THR A 210 13.77 3.29 -5.10
N SER A 211 14.58 2.42 -5.70
CA SER A 211 14.07 1.41 -6.64
C SER A 211 13.19 0.37 -5.95
N LEU A 212 13.57 -0.09 -4.76
CA LEU A 212 12.80 -1.03 -3.95
C LEU A 212 11.47 -0.43 -3.48
N SER A 213 11.41 0.89 -3.26
CA SER A 213 10.16 1.56 -2.86
C SER A 213 9.09 1.59 -3.96
N ILE A 214 9.48 1.43 -5.24
CA ILE A 214 8.54 1.56 -6.37
C ILE A 214 7.47 0.47 -6.33
N LEU A 215 7.87 -0.78 -6.07
CA LEU A 215 6.97 -1.93 -6.10
C LEU A 215 5.82 -1.81 -5.06
N PRO A 216 6.09 -1.63 -3.75
CA PRO A 216 5.02 -1.52 -2.76
C PRO A 216 4.13 -0.30 -3.02
N LEU A 217 4.70 0.85 -3.39
CA LEU A 217 3.92 2.05 -3.70
C LEU A 217 3.04 1.88 -4.95
N ALA A 218 3.53 1.15 -5.96
CA ALA A 218 2.76 0.84 -7.16
C ALA A 218 1.56 -0.06 -6.84
N LEU A 219 1.75 -1.11 -6.03
CA LEU A 219 0.66 -1.99 -5.58
C LEU A 219 -0.41 -1.21 -4.82
N VAL A 220 0.00 -0.35 -3.87
CA VAL A 220 -0.92 0.52 -3.13
C VAL A 220 -1.64 1.51 -4.04
N THR A 221 -0.96 2.03 -5.07
CA THR A 221 -1.59 2.93 -6.04
C THR A 221 -2.68 2.20 -6.84
N VAL A 222 -2.42 0.96 -7.27
CA VAL A 222 -3.41 0.12 -7.96
C VAL A 222 -4.61 -0.14 -7.06
N GLU A 223 -4.38 -0.48 -5.79
CA GLU A 223 -5.42 -0.68 -4.79
C GLU A 223 -6.29 0.57 -4.59
N ILE A 224 -5.66 1.74 -4.38
CA ILE A 224 -6.39 3.01 -4.19
C ILE A 224 -7.22 3.33 -5.43
N VAL A 225 -6.65 3.17 -6.63
CA VAL A 225 -7.37 3.40 -7.89
C VAL A 225 -8.56 2.45 -7.99
N PHE A 226 -8.35 1.17 -7.69
CA PHE A 226 -9.41 0.16 -7.72
C PHE A 226 -10.55 0.55 -6.76
N VAL A 227 -10.26 0.73 -5.47
CA VAL A 227 -11.24 1.11 -4.45
C VAL A 227 -11.92 2.44 -4.78
N PHE A 228 -11.21 3.42 -5.35
CA PHE A 228 -11.82 4.68 -5.75
C PHE A 228 -12.87 4.52 -6.85
N PHE A 229 -12.65 3.61 -7.81
CA PHE A 229 -13.59 3.37 -8.92
C PHE A 229 -14.68 2.35 -8.56
N THR A 230 -14.39 1.36 -7.73
CA THR A 230 -15.33 0.28 -7.37
C THR A 230 -16.01 0.50 -6.03
N HIS A 231 -15.58 1.50 -5.25
CA HIS A 231 -15.96 1.70 -3.84
C HIS A 231 -15.60 0.51 -2.93
N GLY A 232 -14.81 -0.46 -3.42
CA GLY A 232 -14.55 -1.73 -2.71
C GLY A 232 -15.82 -2.54 -2.47
N TYR A 233 -16.92 -2.22 -3.17
CA TYR A 233 -18.24 -2.78 -2.95
C TYR A 233 -18.85 -3.19 -4.28
N PHE A 234 -19.20 -4.46 -4.40
CA PHE A 234 -19.95 -4.96 -5.53
C PHE A 234 -21.40 -5.23 -5.10
N PRO A 235 -22.40 -4.59 -5.74
CA PRO A 235 -23.78 -4.85 -5.43
C PRO A 235 -24.08 -6.34 -5.71
N TYR A 236 -24.67 -7.00 -4.73
CA TYR A 236 -24.96 -8.42 -4.74
C TYR A 236 -26.47 -8.61 -4.53
N ASP A 237 -27.16 -9.26 -5.46
CA ASP A 237 -28.61 -9.43 -5.39
C ASP A 237 -28.98 -10.63 -4.50
N LEU A 238 -29.86 -10.40 -3.50
CA LEU A 238 -30.30 -11.44 -2.59
C LEU A 238 -30.96 -12.63 -3.32
N ALA A 239 -31.74 -12.36 -4.37
CA ALA A 239 -32.49 -13.38 -5.10
C ALA A 239 -31.58 -14.42 -5.79
N ASP A 240 -30.38 -14.01 -6.21
CA ASP A 240 -29.42 -14.85 -6.93
C ASP A 240 -28.20 -15.21 -6.06
N SER A 241 -28.20 -14.79 -4.79
CA SER A 241 -27.06 -14.90 -3.87
C SER A 241 -26.73 -16.34 -3.44
N ASN A 242 -27.71 -17.25 -3.52
CA ASN A 242 -27.66 -18.59 -2.91
C ASN A 242 -27.43 -18.57 -1.38
N PHE A 243 -27.58 -17.43 -0.71
CA PHE A 243 -27.41 -17.33 0.74
C PHE A 243 -28.54 -18.05 1.48
N VAL A 244 -28.20 -18.72 2.59
CA VAL A 244 -29.20 -19.26 3.50
C VAL A 244 -29.95 -18.11 4.15
N THR A 245 -31.27 -18.12 4.05
CA THR A 245 -32.10 -17.02 4.57
C THR A 245 -32.84 -17.44 5.83
N MET A 246 -33.24 -16.46 6.63
CA MET A 246 -34.06 -16.69 7.81
C MET A 246 -35.43 -17.28 7.44
N THR A 247 -35.96 -16.91 6.27
CA THR A 247 -37.22 -17.47 5.73
C THR A 247 -37.08 -18.96 5.38
N GLU A 248 -35.89 -19.39 4.94
CA GLU A 248 -35.60 -20.82 4.70
C GLU A 248 -35.52 -21.62 6.00
N ILE A 249 -34.98 -21.03 7.06
CA ILE A 249 -34.82 -21.68 8.37
C ILE A 249 -36.16 -21.70 9.15
N GLU A 250 -36.75 -20.54 9.39
CA GLU A 250 -37.97 -20.40 10.21
C GLU A 250 -39.26 -20.77 9.45
N GLY A 251 -39.22 -20.68 8.12
CA GLY A 251 -40.36 -20.94 7.24
C GLY A 251 -41.17 -19.69 6.89
N PRO A 252 -42.34 -19.86 6.25
CA PRO A 252 -43.11 -18.77 5.63
C PRO A 252 -43.80 -17.82 6.62
N GLU A 253 -43.80 -18.15 7.92
CA GLU A 253 -44.37 -17.28 8.96
C GLU A 253 -43.41 -16.16 9.37
N PHE A 254 -42.11 -16.34 9.11
CA PHE A 254 -41.09 -15.32 9.34
C PHE A 254 -41.37 -14.10 8.47
N ARG A 255 -41.30 -12.92 9.08
CA ARG A 255 -41.48 -11.65 8.38
C ARG A 255 -40.18 -10.86 8.47
N PRO A 256 -39.44 -10.69 7.36
CA PRO A 256 -38.26 -9.84 7.38
C PRO A 256 -38.69 -8.39 7.67
N THR A 257 -37.85 -7.68 8.39
CA THR A 257 -38.06 -6.26 8.65
C THR A 257 -37.85 -5.42 7.38
N GLY A 258 -38.77 -4.50 7.13
CA GLY A 258 -38.63 -3.48 6.09
C GLY A 258 -38.06 -2.16 6.63
N ASP A 259 -37.65 -2.10 7.91
CA ASP A 259 -37.13 -0.88 8.52
C ASP A 259 -35.67 -0.64 8.11
N ILE A 260 -35.50 0.34 7.21
CA ILE A 260 -34.21 0.77 6.67
C ILE A 260 -33.26 1.39 7.71
N MET A 261 -33.74 1.80 8.89
CA MET A 261 -32.92 2.53 9.86
C MET A 261 -32.19 1.63 10.86
N PHE A 262 -32.79 0.50 11.28
CA PHE A 262 -32.28 -0.26 12.42
C PHE A 262 -31.88 -1.70 12.08
N ASN A 263 -32.67 -2.41 11.26
CA ASN A 263 -32.54 -3.87 11.13
C ASN A 263 -32.60 -4.36 9.66
N MET A 264 -32.32 -3.48 8.69
CA MET A 264 -32.49 -3.81 7.27
C MET A 264 -31.69 -5.05 6.84
N ASP A 265 -32.35 -5.92 6.06
CA ASP A 265 -31.70 -6.97 5.30
C ASP A 265 -30.57 -6.36 4.47
N TYR A 266 -29.38 -6.90 4.62
CA TYR A 266 -28.19 -6.32 4.01
C TYR A 266 -27.27 -7.43 3.54
N ILE A 267 -26.75 -7.25 2.33
CA ILE A 267 -25.75 -8.12 1.74
C ILE A 267 -24.64 -7.25 1.14
N SER A 268 -23.40 -7.68 1.37
CA SER A 268 -22.23 -7.04 0.80
C SER A 268 -21.19 -8.05 0.41
N HIS A 269 -20.53 -7.76 -0.70
CA HIS A 269 -19.36 -8.48 -1.19
C HIS A 269 -18.21 -7.48 -1.31
N GLY A 270 -17.14 -7.77 -0.59
CA GLY A 270 -15.87 -7.05 -0.64
C GLY A 270 -14.85 -7.90 -1.39
N ASP A 271 -14.32 -7.34 -2.47
CA ASP A 271 -13.24 -7.96 -3.24
C ASP A 271 -12.25 -6.87 -3.64
N THR A 272 -11.03 -6.93 -3.12
CA THR A 272 -9.95 -6.04 -3.57
C THR A 272 -8.67 -6.83 -3.85
N PRO A 273 -7.79 -6.32 -4.72
CA PRO A 273 -6.53 -7.00 -5.04
C PRO A 273 -5.63 -7.35 -3.86
N LEU A 274 -5.73 -6.63 -2.74
CA LEU A 274 -4.83 -6.74 -1.59
C LEU A 274 -5.52 -7.15 -0.28
N THR A 275 -6.84 -7.37 -0.26
CA THR A 275 -7.56 -7.90 0.90
C THR A 275 -8.17 -9.26 0.57
N PRO A 276 -8.35 -10.14 1.57
CA PRO A 276 -9.16 -11.34 1.38
C PRO A 276 -10.56 -10.97 0.87
N GLU A 277 -11.10 -11.82 0.01
CA GLU A 277 -12.49 -11.68 -0.46
C GLU A 277 -13.44 -12.00 0.69
N GLU A 278 -14.46 -11.18 0.87
CA GLU A 278 -15.41 -11.30 1.98
C GLU A 278 -16.86 -11.12 1.55
N TRP A 279 -17.75 -11.84 2.22
CA TRP A 279 -19.18 -11.67 2.11
C TRP A 279 -19.77 -11.47 3.48
N TYR A 280 -20.74 -10.57 3.57
CA TYR A 280 -21.54 -10.36 4.75
C TYR A 280 -23.01 -10.35 4.35
N TYR A 281 -23.81 -11.06 5.11
CA TYR A 281 -25.26 -11.09 4.98
C TYR A 281 -25.88 -10.97 6.35
N ARG A 282 -26.95 -10.18 6.46
CA ARG A 282 -27.80 -10.16 7.63
C ARG A 282 -29.27 -10.06 7.25
N GLN A 283 -30.12 -10.66 8.07
CA GLN A 283 -31.57 -10.56 7.98
C GLN A 283 -32.18 -10.63 9.38
N TRP A 284 -33.15 -9.76 9.64
CA TRP A 284 -33.75 -9.58 10.96
C TRP A 284 -35.27 -9.67 10.87
N GLU A 285 -35.92 -10.20 11.91
CA GLU A 285 -37.36 -10.23 11.97
C GLU A 285 -37.97 -8.82 12.13
N SER A 286 -39.13 -8.60 11.54
CA SER A 286 -39.99 -7.43 11.77
C SER A 286 -40.63 -7.50 13.16
N ASN A 287 -39.84 -7.41 14.23
CA ASN A 287 -40.39 -7.45 15.57
C ASN A 287 -40.97 -6.08 15.96
N ARG A 288 -42.10 -6.07 16.69
CA ARG A 288 -42.78 -4.86 17.21
C ARG A 288 -42.01 -4.21 18.38
N VAL A 289 -40.68 -4.24 18.38
CA VAL A 289 -39.84 -3.75 19.48
C VAL A 289 -40.11 -2.27 19.80
N PHE A 290 -40.53 -1.48 18.80
CA PHE A 290 -40.95 -0.09 19.00
C PHE A 290 -42.30 0.09 19.75
N GLY A 291 -43.11 -0.97 19.89
CA GLY A 291 -44.42 -0.92 20.57
C GLY A 291 -44.42 -1.44 22.01
N SER A 292 -43.50 -2.34 22.36
CA SER A 292 -43.47 -3.03 23.67
C SER A 292 -42.22 -2.79 24.51
N GLY A 293 -41.19 -2.11 23.98
CA GLY A 293 -39.99 -1.71 24.75
C GLY A 293 -39.00 -2.84 25.04
N GLY A 294 -38.94 -3.88 24.19
CA GLY A 294 -37.94 -4.96 24.28
C GLY A 294 -36.52 -4.52 23.87
N SER A 295 -35.52 -5.37 24.13
CA SER A 295 -34.14 -5.13 23.67
C SER A 295 -34.02 -5.39 22.17
N LEU A 296 -33.16 -4.63 21.48
CA LEU A 296 -32.76 -4.96 20.11
C LEU A 296 -32.00 -6.30 20.04
N ALA A 297 -31.37 -6.71 21.14
CA ALA A 297 -30.59 -7.94 21.22
C ALA A 297 -31.42 -9.23 21.33
N ASP A 298 -32.76 -9.13 21.41
CA ASP A 298 -33.67 -10.28 21.51
C ASP A 298 -34.51 -10.45 20.23
N ILE A 299 -34.13 -9.78 19.13
CA ILE A 299 -34.85 -9.86 17.86
C ILE A 299 -34.30 -11.06 17.08
N PRO A 300 -35.16 -12.01 16.66
CA PRO A 300 -34.69 -13.12 15.84
C PRO A 300 -33.99 -12.61 14.58
N HIS A 301 -32.78 -13.11 14.34
CA HIS A 301 -31.91 -12.64 13.28
C HIS A 301 -30.96 -13.74 12.80
N LEU A 302 -30.40 -13.51 11.62
CA LEU A 302 -29.38 -14.33 11.01
C LEU A 302 -28.30 -13.40 10.46
N GLU A 303 -27.06 -13.56 10.92
CA GLU A 303 -25.89 -12.92 10.34
C GLU A 303 -24.88 -13.97 9.86
N ILE A 304 -24.42 -13.81 8.63
CA ILE A 304 -23.46 -14.70 7.99
C ILE A 304 -22.27 -13.86 7.55
N ASN A 305 -21.08 -14.23 8.04
CA ASN A 305 -19.81 -13.63 7.65
C ASN A 305 -18.96 -14.71 6.99
N ILE A 306 -18.47 -14.47 5.77
CA ILE A 306 -17.64 -15.41 5.02
C ILE A 306 -16.37 -14.70 4.58
N THR A 307 -15.22 -15.34 4.78
CA THR A 307 -13.93 -14.82 4.30
C THR A 307 -13.20 -15.92 3.54
N ARG A 308 -12.70 -15.61 2.35
CA ARG A 308 -11.85 -16.50 1.54
C ARG A 308 -10.38 -16.15 1.74
N TYR A 309 -9.65 -17.05 2.39
CA TYR A 309 -8.21 -16.95 2.53
C TYR A 309 -7.49 -17.75 1.45
N LEU A 310 -6.39 -17.20 0.93
CA LEU A 310 -5.53 -17.87 -0.05
C LEU A 310 -4.85 -19.12 0.52
N LEU A 311 -4.48 -19.09 1.80
CA LEU A 311 -3.74 -20.17 2.47
C LEU A 311 -4.65 -20.86 3.50
N PRO A 312 -4.82 -22.19 3.43
CA PRO A 312 -5.63 -22.94 4.40
C PRO A 312 -5.24 -22.71 5.87
N ALA A 313 -3.95 -22.55 6.15
CA ALA A 313 -3.47 -22.28 7.52
C ALA A 313 -4.00 -20.97 8.12
N VAL A 314 -4.29 -19.95 7.29
CA VAL A 314 -4.94 -18.71 7.77
C VAL A 314 -6.42 -18.96 8.03
N ALA A 315 -7.08 -19.75 7.20
CA ALA A 315 -8.47 -20.15 7.41
C ALA A 315 -8.65 -20.96 8.71
N GLU A 316 -7.79 -21.95 8.96
CA GLU A 316 -7.74 -22.70 10.24
C GLU A 316 -7.56 -21.75 11.44
N ARG A 317 -6.66 -20.76 11.30
CA ARG A 317 -6.48 -19.75 12.34
C ARG A 317 -7.74 -18.92 12.55
N ARG A 318 -8.42 -18.51 11.48
CA ARG A 318 -9.65 -17.72 11.57
C ARG A 318 -10.78 -18.48 12.27
N VAL A 319 -10.92 -19.78 12.00
CA VAL A 319 -11.85 -20.67 12.74
C VAL A 319 -11.58 -20.61 14.23
N TRP A 320 -10.31 -20.74 14.63
CA TRP A 320 -9.92 -20.64 16.03
C TRP A 320 -10.31 -19.28 16.60
N GLU A 321 -9.95 -18.18 15.93
CA GLU A 321 -10.19 -16.80 16.38
C GLU A 321 -11.69 -16.50 16.59
N TRP A 322 -12.56 -16.90 15.66
CA TRP A 322 -13.99 -16.67 15.79
C TRP A 322 -14.66 -17.45 16.92
N ARG A 323 -14.11 -18.60 17.33
CA ARG A 323 -14.59 -19.32 18.52
C ARG A 323 -14.39 -18.55 19.83
N ALA A 324 -13.59 -17.49 19.84
CA ALA A 324 -13.43 -16.64 21.03
C ALA A 324 -14.73 -15.91 21.39
N TRP A 325 -15.61 -15.62 20.43
CA TRP A 325 -16.85 -14.84 20.63
C TRP A 325 -17.84 -15.54 21.57
N GLY A 326 -17.94 -16.87 21.48
CA GLY A 326 -18.74 -17.70 22.40
C GLY A 326 -17.92 -18.32 23.54
N GLY A 327 -16.61 -18.03 23.60
CA GLY A 327 -15.63 -18.72 24.45
C GLY A 327 -15.23 -20.08 23.86
N HIS A 328 -13.94 -20.28 23.59
CA HIS A 328 -13.45 -21.47 22.86
C HIS A 328 -13.94 -22.81 23.42
N GLU A 329 -14.05 -22.92 24.75
CA GLU A 329 -14.42 -24.13 25.47
C GLU A 329 -15.90 -24.48 25.33
N ASN A 330 -16.74 -23.50 24.99
CA ASN A 330 -18.19 -23.71 24.88
C ASN A 330 -18.61 -24.27 23.52
N TYR A 331 -17.72 -24.19 22.51
CA TYR A 331 -17.97 -24.77 21.20
C TYR A 331 -17.76 -26.29 21.21
N ARG A 332 -18.72 -27.03 20.67
CA ARG A 332 -18.63 -28.46 20.40
C ARG A 332 -18.16 -28.69 18.97
N ALA A 333 -17.18 -29.57 18.79
CA ALA A 333 -16.78 -30.05 17.48
C ALA A 333 -17.78 -31.09 16.98
N LEU A 334 -18.19 -30.97 15.72
CA LEU A 334 -18.91 -32.03 15.01
C LEU A 334 -17.95 -32.72 14.03
N GLU A 335 -18.24 -33.97 13.70
CA GLU A 335 -17.46 -34.70 12.71
C GLU A 335 -17.56 -34.02 11.33
N PRO A 336 -16.46 -33.96 10.55
CA PRO A 336 -16.47 -33.44 9.19
C PRO A 336 -17.59 -34.07 8.35
N ALA A 337 -18.45 -33.24 7.77
CA ALA A 337 -19.62 -33.66 7.02
C ALA A 337 -19.91 -32.71 5.86
N HIS A 338 -20.60 -33.20 4.82
CA HIS A 338 -21.02 -32.38 3.67
C HIS A 338 -19.86 -31.63 2.96
N GLY A 339 -18.64 -32.18 3.03
CA GLY A 339 -17.44 -31.54 2.47
C GLY A 339 -16.90 -30.35 3.29
N LEU A 340 -17.42 -30.14 4.51
CA LEU A 340 -16.87 -29.21 5.50
C LEU A 340 -15.77 -29.94 6.28
N GLU A 341 -14.62 -29.29 6.42
CA GLU A 341 -13.45 -29.85 7.12
C GLU A 341 -13.47 -29.58 8.61
N GLU A 342 -14.01 -28.43 9.02
CA GLU A 342 -14.24 -28.10 10.43
C GLU A 342 -15.65 -27.58 10.62
N ILE A 343 -16.32 -28.10 11.64
CA ILE A 343 -17.67 -27.72 12.03
C ILE A 343 -17.67 -27.51 13.55
N TRP A 344 -17.84 -26.26 13.96
CA TRP A 344 -17.91 -25.88 15.37
C TRP A 344 -19.25 -25.23 15.66
N TYR A 345 -19.91 -25.72 16.70
CA TYR A 345 -21.25 -25.30 17.09
C TYR A 345 -21.27 -24.87 18.55
N TYR A 346 -21.92 -23.75 18.83
CA TYR A 346 -22.22 -23.27 20.17
C TYR A 346 -23.69 -22.86 20.27
N GLN A 347 -24.32 -23.22 21.39
CA GLN A 347 -25.65 -22.77 21.75
C GLN A 347 -25.57 -22.15 23.13
N SER A 348 -26.15 -20.97 23.30
CA SER A 348 -26.08 -20.25 24.56
C SER A 348 -26.91 -20.95 25.65
N GLU A 349 -26.30 -21.20 26.81
CA GLU A 349 -27.02 -21.72 27.97
C GLU A 349 -28.00 -20.69 28.56
N ARG A 350 -27.77 -19.40 28.30
CA ARG A 350 -28.60 -18.30 28.81
C ARG A 350 -29.77 -17.98 27.89
N ASN A 351 -29.55 -18.12 26.58
CA ASN A 351 -30.57 -17.94 25.56
C ASN A 351 -30.54 -19.17 24.64
N PRO A 352 -31.39 -20.19 24.90
CA PRO A 352 -31.41 -21.42 24.11
C PRO A 352 -31.69 -21.21 22.62
N ASP A 353 -32.29 -20.07 22.26
CA ASP A 353 -32.63 -19.71 20.88
C ASP A 353 -31.44 -19.07 20.15
N PHE A 354 -30.32 -18.82 20.83
CA PHE A 354 -29.12 -18.19 20.27
C PHE A 354 -28.01 -19.22 19.98
N TYR A 355 -27.49 -19.16 18.75
CA TYR A 355 -26.54 -20.10 18.20
C TYR A 355 -25.37 -19.38 17.50
N TYR A 356 -24.18 -19.96 17.65
CA TYR A 356 -23.03 -19.68 16.80
C TYR A 356 -22.60 -20.94 16.05
N LEU A 357 -22.33 -20.78 14.77
CA LEU A 357 -21.72 -21.79 13.92
C LEU A 357 -20.45 -21.24 13.28
N VAL A 358 -19.36 -22.01 13.31
CA VAL A 358 -18.13 -21.69 12.59
C VAL A 358 -17.78 -22.88 11.71
N LEU A 359 -17.76 -22.65 10.40
CA LEU A 359 -17.55 -23.67 9.37
C LEU A 359 -16.30 -23.37 8.57
N ARG A 360 -15.57 -24.40 8.15
CA ARG A 360 -14.44 -24.27 7.22
C ARG A 360 -14.53 -25.25 6.06
N LYS A 361 -14.20 -24.76 4.88
CA LYS A 361 -14.04 -25.55 3.65
C LYS A 361 -12.84 -25.03 2.86
N GLY A 362 -11.73 -25.78 2.85
CA GLY A 362 -10.47 -25.29 2.30
C GLY A 362 -10.05 -23.95 2.89
N GLY A 363 -9.95 -22.92 2.06
CA GLY A 363 -9.63 -21.54 2.43
C GLY A 363 -10.83 -20.67 2.85
N LEU A 364 -12.07 -21.16 2.70
CA LEU A 364 -13.28 -20.45 3.11
C LEU A 364 -13.59 -20.71 4.58
N VAL A 365 -13.88 -19.63 5.31
CA VAL A 365 -14.37 -19.69 6.69
C VAL A 365 -15.68 -18.94 6.77
N MET A 366 -16.69 -19.57 7.34
CA MET A 366 -17.99 -18.96 7.58
C MET A 366 -18.27 -18.91 9.09
N ARG A 367 -18.76 -17.77 9.56
CA ARG A 367 -19.41 -17.62 10.86
C ARG A 367 -20.88 -17.32 10.65
N VAL A 368 -21.73 -18.05 11.34
CA VAL A 368 -23.17 -17.80 11.41
C VAL A 368 -23.52 -17.44 12.84
N GLU A 369 -24.13 -16.29 13.02
CA GLU A 369 -24.85 -15.88 14.23
C GLU A 369 -26.33 -16.02 13.94
N TYR A 370 -27.06 -16.72 14.80
CA TYR A 370 -28.48 -16.98 14.58
C TYR A 370 -29.22 -16.94 15.91
N GLU A 371 -30.30 -16.18 15.94
CA GLU A 371 -31.26 -16.16 17.02
C GLU A 371 -32.64 -16.54 16.48
N GLY A 372 -33.18 -17.67 16.91
CA GLY A 372 -34.45 -18.18 16.40
C GLY A 372 -34.86 -19.52 16.97
N SER A 373 -35.97 -20.06 16.48
CA SER A 373 -36.69 -21.19 17.09
C SER A 373 -36.20 -22.57 16.63
N LYS A 374 -35.32 -22.63 15.63
CA LYS A 374 -34.91 -23.87 14.97
C LYS A 374 -33.51 -24.29 15.39
N ASP A 375 -33.28 -25.60 15.32
CA ASP A 375 -31.93 -26.16 15.46
C ASP A 375 -31.14 -25.94 14.16
N LEU A 376 -30.19 -25.01 14.22
CA LEU A 376 -29.36 -24.61 13.08
C LEU A 376 -28.54 -25.76 12.49
N THR A 377 -28.25 -26.81 13.27
CA THR A 377 -27.44 -27.95 12.78
C THR A 377 -28.14 -28.75 11.68
N GLN A 378 -29.47 -28.68 11.58
CA GLN A 378 -30.24 -29.34 10.53
C GLN A 378 -30.00 -28.71 9.14
N PHE A 379 -29.52 -27.46 9.11
CA PHE A 379 -29.25 -26.70 7.89
C PHE A 379 -27.79 -26.77 7.45
N LEU A 380 -26.94 -27.58 8.11
CA LEU A 380 -25.54 -27.82 7.72
C LEU A 380 -25.36 -28.19 6.24
N PRO A 381 -26.18 -29.06 5.62
CA PRO A 381 -26.05 -29.36 4.19
C PRO A 381 -26.23 -28.12 3.31
N ARG A 382 -27.12 -27.21 3.71
CA ARG A 382 -27.42 -26.00 2.96
C ARG A 382 -26.29 -24.96 3.08
N PHE A 383 -25.74 -24.78 4.29
CA PHE A 383 -24.55 -23.95 4.47
C PHE A 383 -23.34 -24.49 3.69
N ALA A 384 -23.20 -25.82 3.61
CA ALA A 384 -22.14 -26.45 2.82
C ALA A 384 -22.30 -26.20 1.32
N GLU A 385 -23.53 -26.31 0.78
CA GLU A 385 -23.86 -25.99 -0.61
C GLU A 385 -23.62 -24.50 -0.92
N MET A 386 -23.99 -23.61 -0.01
CA MET A 386 -23.70 -22.18 -0.13
C MET A 386 -22.19 -21.92 -0.28
N LEU A 387 -21.34 -22.56 0.54
CA LEU A 387 -19.89 -22.46 0.40
C LEU A 387 -19.33 -23.10 -0.88
N GLU A 388 -20.00 -24.07 -1.49
CA GLU A 388 -19.58 -24.65 -2.78
C GLU A 388 -19.82 -23.71 -3.95
N ALA A 389 -20.85 -22.86 -3.85
CA ALA A 389 -21.23 -21.94 -4.90
C ALA A 389 -20.37 -20.67 -4.94
N LEU A 390 -19.63 -20.39 -3.86
CA LEU A 390 -18.69 -19.27 -3.75
C LEU A 390 -17.31 -19.68 -4.26
#